data_AF-A0A6P6MZ44-F1
#
_entry.id   AF-A0A6P6MZ44-F1
#
_cell.length_a   1.000
_cell.length_b   1.000
_cell.length_c   1.000
_cell.angle_alpha   90.00
_cell.angle_beta   90.00
_cell.angle_gamma   90.00
#
_symmetry.space_group_name_H-M   'P 1'
#
loop_
_entity.id
_entity.type
_entity.pdbx_description
1 polymer ?
#
loop_
_entity_poly.entity_id
_entity_poly.type
_entity_poly.pdbx_seq_one_letter_code
_entity_poly.pdbx_strand_id
1 'polypeptide(L)'
;GEVCVMGERQVYMKRKPGTRCTLGREYSRVVSAEPCICTLYDFECDYGFERQASGKCAPAFWYDVNLPAHTCSHGQRYRNSTGYRQVLLNNCREGLKDTLSPKMQQCKPIAPSGLQLSTINSQLTAVLGTNITFRVALQKGDSLSTSLHVDFGDGISVSYSNISRLGDSITHVYRVTGI
;
A
#
# COMPACT_ATOMS: atom_id res chain seq x y z
N GLY A 1 -22.88 -11.33 -28.93
CA GLY A 1 -21.67 -11.40 -28.09
C GLY A 1 -21.10 -10.02 -27.99
N GLU A 2 -20.52 -9.66 -26.85
CA GLU A 2 -19.84 -8.37 -26.71
C GLU A 2 -18.63 -8.29 -27.63
N VAL A 3 -18.48 -7.15 -28.28
CA VAL A 3 -17.43 -6.89 -29.27
C VAL A 3 -16.12 -6.43 -28.59
N CYS A 4 -16.23 -5.91 -27.38
CA CYS A 4 -15.11 -5.43 -26.60
C CYS A 4 -14.78 -6.41 -25.47
N VAL A 5 -13.56 -6.95 -25.47
CA VAL A 5 -13.08 -7.86 -24.44
C VAL A 5 -11.75 -7.33 -23.94
N MET A 6 -11.58 -7.22 -22.61
CA MET A 6 -10.38 -6.62 -22.00
C MET A 6 -10.09 -5.19 -22.53
N GLY A 7 -11.14 -4.41 -22.79
CA GLY A 7 -11.01 -3.04 -23.28
C GLY A 7 -10.52 -2.92 -24.71
N GLU A 8 -10.53 -4.01 -25.49
CA GLU A 8 -10.07 -4.01 -26.87
C GLU A 8 -11.02 -4.78 -27.80
N ARG A 9 -11.23 -4.24 -28.99
CA ARG A 9 -11.88 -4.92 -30.12
C ARG A 9 -10.81 -5.55 -30.99
N GLN A 10 -10.76 -6.88 -31.01
CA GLN A 10 -9.78 -7.62 -31.78
C GLN A 10 -10.43 -8.32 -32.99
N VAL A 11 -9.86 -8.08 -34.17
CA VAL A 11 -10.30 -8.75 -35.41
C VAL A 11 -9.26 -9.80 -35.79
N TYR A 12 -9.74 -11.03 -35.98
CA TYR A 12 -8.91 -12.17 -36.35
C TYR A 12 -9.18 -12.61 -37.77
N MET A 13 -8.12 -12.92 -38.51
CA MET A 13 -8.26 -13.50 -39.84
C MET A 13 -8.43 -15.02 -39.73
N LYS A 14 -9.41 -15.55 -40.48
CA LYS A 14 -9.68 -16.99 -40.59
C LYS A 14 -9.47 -17.44 -42.02
N ARG A 15 -8.98 -18.67 -42.19
CA ARG A 15 -8.87 -19.28 -43.52
C ARG A 15 -10.27 -19.49 -44.10
N LYS A 16 -10.45 -19.14 -45.39
CA LYS A 16 -11.71 -19.36 -46.09
C LYS A 16 -12.04 -20.86 -46.15
N PRO A 17 -13.29 -21.27 -45.85
CA PRO A 17 -13.70 -22.66 -46.05
C PRO A 17 -13.50 -23.09 -47.52
N GLY A 18 -13.00 -24.30 -47.74
CA GLY A 18 -12.81 -24.87 -49.08
C GLY A 18 -11.48 -24.54 -49.77
N THR A 19 -10.63 -23.67 -49.23
CA THR A 19 -9.31 -23.38 -49.81
C THR A 19 -8.21 -24.27 -49.23
N ARG A 20 -7.34 -24.79 -50.11
CA ARG A 20 -6.17 -25.62 -49.74
C ARG A 20 -4.89 -24.79 -49.81
N CYS A 21 -4.65 -23.99 -48.77
CA CYS A 21 -3.40 -23.25 -48.58
C CYS A 21 -2.87 -23.42 -47.15
N THR A 22 -1.55 -23.23 -46.99
CA THR A 22 -0.83 -23.27 -45.71
C THR A 22 -0.56 -21.85 -45.21
N LEU A 23 -0.67 -21.63 -43.90
CA LEU A 23 -0.27 -20.36 -43.26
C LEU A 23 1.27 -20.30 -43.19
N GLY A 24 1.85 -19.15 -43.56
CA GLY A 24 3.30 -18.93 -43.48
C GLY A 24 3.81 -18.82 -42.04
N ARG A 25 5.14 -18.91 -41.85
CA ARG A 25 5.79 -18.83 -40.52
C ARG A 25 5.62 -17.47 -39.82
N GLU A 26 5.50 -16.38 -40.57
CA GLU A 26 5.33 -15.01 -40.05
C GLU A 26 3.86 -14.52 -40.08
N TYR A 27 2.90 -15.44 -39.90
CA TYR A 27 1.49 -15.08 -39.96
C TYR A 27 0.99 -14.42 -38.67
N SER A 28 0.63 -13.13 -38.72
CA SER A 28 -0.10 -12.47 -37.64
C SER A 28 -1.58 -12.87 -37.66
N ARG A 29 -2.08 -13.40 -36.54
CA ARG A 29 -3.49 -13.81 -36.39
C ARG A 29 -4.43 -12.62 -36.18
N VAL A 30 -3.90 -11.54 -35.61
CA VAL A 30 -4.64 -10.32 -35.29
C VAL A 30 -4.47 -9.35 -36.45
N VAL A 31 -5.59 -8.97 -37.07
CA VAL A 31 -5.67 -8.01 -38.18
C VAL A 31 -5.71 -6.58 -37.65
N SER A 32 -6.52 -6.35 -36.62
CA SER A 32 -6.60 -5.08 -35.93
C SER A 32 -6.94 -5.28 -34.46
N ALA A 33 -6.49 -4.34 -33.64
CA ALA A 33 -6.69 -4.30 -32.21
C ALA A 33 -6.95 -2.84 -31.83
N GLU A 34 -8.21 -2.51 -31.55
CA GLU A 34 -8.65 -1.13 -31.31
C GLU A 34 -9.16 -0.98 -29.88
N PRO A 35 -8.67 0.00 -29.10
CA PRO A 35 -9.12 0.21 -27.74
C PRO A 35 -10.57 0.69 -27.68
N CYS A 36 -11.32 0.20 -26.71
CA CYS A 36 -12.69 0.62 -26.44
C CYS A 36 -12.75 1.71 -25.37
N ILE A 37 -13.93 2.32 -25.23
CA ILE A 37 -14.25 3.21 -24.10
C ILE A 37 -14.35 2.38 -22.82
N CYS A 38 -13.71 2.82 -21.74
CA CYS A 38 -13.78 2.10 -20.46
C CYS A 38 -15.18 2.14 -19.84
N THR A 39 -15.68 0.98 -19.46
CA THR A 39 -16.95 0.74 -18.77
C THR A 39 -16.73 0.21 -17.35
N LEU A 40 -17.81 0.03 -16.57
CA LEU A 40 -17.70 -0.58 -15.22
C LEU A 40 -17.15 -2.02 -15.23
N TYR A 41 -17.27 -2.73 -16.35
CA TYR A 41 -16.78 -4.11 -16.49
C TYR A 41 -15.26 -4.19 -16.70
N ASP A 42 -14.63 -3.07 -17.03
CA ASP A 42 -13.17 -2.96 -17.17
C ASP A 42 -12.47 -2.68 -15.82
N PHE A 43 -13.23 -2.59 -14.73
CA PHE A 43 -12.76 -2.36 -13.37
C PHE A 43 -13.19 -3.47 -12.41
N GLU A 44 -12.33 -3.74 -11.43
CA GLU A 44 -12.60 -4.61 -10.29
C GLU A 44 -12.49 -3.82 -8.99
N CYS A 45 -12.98 -4.40 -7.88
CA CYS A 45 -12.87 -3.76 -6.58
C CYS A 45 -11.41 -3.75 -6.13
N ASP A 46 -10.96 -2.59 -5.64
CA ASP A 46 -9.61 -2.44 -5.12
C ASP A 46 -9.46 -3.08 -3.73
N TYR A 47 -8.23 -3.14 -3.22
CA TYR A 47 -7.94 -3.67 -1.90
C TYR A 47 -8.81 -3.02 -0.81
N GLY A 48 -9.46 -3.85 0.00
CA GLY A 48 -10.34 -3.40 1.06
C GLY A 48 -11.75 -3.01 0.61
N PHE A 49 -12.10 -3.21 -0.66
CA PHE A 49 -13.45 -3.01 -1.19
C PHE A 49 -14.02 -4.32 -1.71
N GLU A 50 -15.31 -4.54 -1.45
CA GLU A 50 -16.06 -5.72 -1.85
C GLU A 50 -17.26 -5.33 -2.70
N ARG A 51 -17.62 -6.20 -3.64
CA ARG A 51 -18.78 -5.98 -4.53
C ARG A 51 -20.07 -6.23 -3.74
N GLN A 52 -20.86 -5.18 -3.58
CA GLN A 52 -22.16 -5.24 -2.93
C GLN A 52 -23.23 -5.83 -3.84
N ALA A 53 -24.39 -6.19 -3.30
CA ALA A 53 -25.55 -6.68 -4.07
C ALA A 53 -26.04 -5.68 -5.14
N SER A 54 -25.76 -4.39 -4.95
CA SER A 54 -26.03 -3.33 -5.94
C SER A 54 -25.07 -3.35 -7.15
N GLY A 55 -24.06 -4.24 -7.14
CA GLY A 55 -23.02 -4.31 -8.16
C GLY A 55 -21.90 -3.30 -7.99
N LYS A 56 -21.98 -2.39 -7.02
CA LYS A 56 -20.95 -1.38 -6.72
C LYS A 56 -19.92 -1.88 -5.71
N CYS A 57 -18.68 -1.43 -5.83
CA CYS A 57 -17.65 -1.67 -4.83
C CYS A 57 -17.86 -0.74 -3.63
N ALA A 58 -17.88 -1.30 -2.42
CA ALA A 58 -17.96 -0.56 -1.16
C ALA A 58 -16.92 -1.10 -0.17
N PRO A 59 -16.48 -0.30 0.81
CA PRO A 59 -15.48 -0.74 1.79
C PRO A 59 -15.95 -2.01 2.51
N ALA A 60 -15.04 -2.98 2.63
CA ALA A 60 -15.22 -4.15 3.47
C ALA A 60 -15.25 -3.74 4.95
N PHE A 61 -15.89 -4.54 5.80
CA PHE A 61 -16.09 -4.20 7.21
C PHE A 61 -14.78 -4.00 8.01
N TRP A 62 -13.69 -4.62 7.57
CA TRP A 62 -12.37 -4.55 8.21
C TRP A 62 -11.47 -3.43 7.65
N TYR A 63 -11.90 -2.76 6.57
CA TYR A 63 -11.08 -1.78 5.88
C TYR A 63 -11.51 -0.35 6.25
N ASP A 64 -10.56 0.43 6.76
CA ASP A 64 -10.78 1.84 7.06
C ASP A 64 -10.24 2.72 5.93
N VAL A 65 -11.15 3.32 5.17
CA VAL A 65 -10.85 4.23 4.05
C VAL A 65 -10.17 5.51 4.52
N ASN A 66 -10.28 5.86 5.80
CA ASN A 66 -9.69 7.06 6.36
C ASN A 66 -8.24 6.86 6.79
N LEU A 67 -7.76 5.61 6.91
CA LEU A 67 -6.36 5.37 7.19
C LEU A 67 -5.53 5.72 5.94
N PRO A 68 -4.57 6.67 6.05
CA PRO A 68 -3.65 6.92 4.96
C PRO A 68 -2.83 5.67 4.66
N ALA A 69 -2.28 5.58 3.46
CA ALA A 69 -1.31 4.54 3.13
C ALA A 69 -0.26 4.42 4.23
N HIS A 70 0.08 3.19 4.64
CA HIS A 70 0.98 2.94 5.77
C HIS A 70 2.33 3.70 5.67
N THR A 71 2.73 4.13 4.48
CA THR A 71 3.96 4.87 4.18
C THR A 71 3.80 6.38 3.97
N CYS A 72 2.61 6.96 4.23
CA CYS A 72 2.40 8.40 4.09
C CYS A 72 3.24 9.18 5.10
N SER A 73 4.10 10.08 4.60
CA SER A 73 4.87 11.04 5.42
C SER A 73 4.41 12.48 5.17
N HIS A 74 4.75 13.41 6.07
CA HIS A 74 4.39 14.81 5.95
C HIS A 74 4.86 15.43 4.61
N GLY A 75 3.99 16.20 3.97
CA GLY A 75 4.26 16.84 2.68
C GLY A 75 4.17 15.92 1.45
N GLN A 76 4.04 14.61 1.64
CA GLN A 76 3.84 13.69 0.53
C GLN A 76 2.38 13.66 0.07
N ARG A 77 2.19 13.20 -1.18
CA ARG A 77 0.88 12.91 -1.76
C ARG A 77 0.82 11.43 -2.07
N TYR A 78 -0.33 10.82 -1.83
CA TYR A 78 -0.59 9.42 -2.14
C TYR A 78 -1.80 9.30 -3.05
N ARG A 79 -1.88 8.18 -3.78
CA ARG A 79 -3.04 7.83 -4.60
C ARG A 79 -4.07 7.17 -3.70
N ASN A 80 -5.14 7.89 -3.37
CA ASN A 80 -6.28 7.33 -2.66
C ASN A 80 -7.20 6.62 -3.65
N SER A 81 -7.59 5.39 -3.33
CA SER A 81 -8.47 4.58 -4.16
C SER A 81 -9.90 5.13 -4.13
N THR A 82 -10.60 5.03 -5.25
CA THR A 82 -12.05 5.29 -5.33
C THR A 82 -12.88 4.05 -4.95
N GLY A 83 -12.21 2.94 -4.63
CA GLY A 83 -12.79 1.61 -4.43
C GLY A 83 -12.73 0.71 -5.66
N TYR A 84 -12.24 1.24 -6.78
CA TYR A 84 -12.10 0.52 -8.05
C TYR A 84 -10.65 0.57 -8.53
N ARG A 85 -10.22 -0.48 -9.21
CA ARG A 85 -8.97 -0.52 -9.96
C ARG A 85 -9.21 -1.12 -11.35
N GLN A 86 -8.44 -0.65 -12.32
CA GLN A 86 -8.54 -1.18 -13.69
C GLN A 86 -8.07 -2.63 -13.70
N VAL A 87 -8.80 -3.50 -14.40
CA VAL A 87 -8.40 -4.90 -14.58
C VAL A 87 -7.03 -4.96 -15.24
N LEU A 88 -6.15 -5.81 -14.72
CA LEU A 88 -4.79 -5.96 -15.26
C LEU A 88 -4.83 -6.34 -16.74
N LEU A 89 -3.96 -5.73 -17.54
CA LEU A 89 -3.86 -5.90 -19.00
C LEU A 89 -5.11 -5.46 -19.80
N ASN A 90 -6.07 -4.77 -19.18
CA ASN A 90 -7.17 -4.16 -19.89
C ASN A 90 -6.68 -2.90 -20.65
N ASN A 91 -6.99 -2.79 -21.94
CA ASN A 91 -6.49 -1.72 -22.82
C ASN A 91 -7.54 -0.65 -23.13
N CYS A 92 -8.61 -0.55 -22.34
CA CYS A 92 -9.62 0.47 -22.53
C CYS A 92 -9.04 1.89 -22.34
N ARG A 93 -9.65 2.87 -23.02
CA ARG A 93 -9.29 4.29 -22.96
C ARG A 93 -10.51 5.13 -22.61
N GLU A 94 -10.26 6.30 -22.00
CA GLU A 94 -11.29 7.31 -21.72
C GLU A 94 -12.49 6.77 -20.91
N GLY A 95 -13.63 7.47 -20.94
CA GLY A 95 -14.85 7.05 -20.25
C GLY A 95 -14.72 7.05 -18.73
N LEU A 96 -15.01 5.91 -18.10
CA LEU A 96 -14.95 5.79 -16.64
C LEU A 96 -13.53 5.75 -16.06
N LYS A 97 -12.51 5.73 -16.91
CA LYS A 97 -11.11 5.72 -16.46
C LYS A 97 -10.78 6.91 -15.57
N ASP A 98 -11.18 8.11 -15.94
CA ASP A 98 -10.80 9.31 -15.19
C ASP A 98 -11.58 9.45 -13.87
N THR A 99 -12.79 8.90 -13.82
CA THR A 99 -13.65 8.96 -12.62
C THR A 99 -13.31 7.88 -11.60
N LEU A 100 -12.97 6.66 -12.06
CA LEU A 100 -12.66 5.51 -11.21
C LEU A 100 -11.17 5.38 -10.88
N SER A 101 -10.28 6.05 -11.62
CA SER A 101 -8.85 6.03 -11.29
C SER A 101 -8.57 6.63 -9.90
N PRO A 102 -7.51 6.17 -9.22
CA PRO A 102 -7.10 6.71 -7.92
C PRO A 102 -6.84 8.22 -7.98
N LYS A 103 -7.29 8.94 -6.94
CA LYS A 103 -7.15 10.39 -6.83
C LYS A 103 -5.96 10.76 -5.95
N MET A 104 -5.21 11.80 -6.36
CA MET A 104 -4.07 12.30 -5.59
C MET A 104 -4.55 13.08 -4.36
N GLN A 105 -4.31 12.53 -3.17
CA GLN A 105 -4.64 13.14 -1.89
C GLN A 105 -3.38 13.47 -1.09
N GLN A 106 -3.43 14.56 -0.32
CA GLN A 106 -2.34 14.94 0.59
C GLN A 106 -2.34 14.02 1.82
N CYS A 107 -1.15 13.63 2.28
CA CYS A 107 -1.00 12.92 3.54
C CYS A 107 -1.48 13.80 4.70
N LYS A 108 -2.35 13.26 5.55
CA LYS A 108 -2.68 13.87 6.84
C LYS A 108 -1.69 13.37 7.89
N PRO A 109 -1.27 14.21 8.86
CA PRO A 109 -0.44 13.76 9.97
C PRO A 109 -1.16 12.64 10.73
N ILE A 110 -0.48 11.52 10.95
CA ILE A 110 -1.00 10.41 11.75
C ILE A 110 -0.41 10.51 13.15
N ALA A 111 -1.27 10.53 14.16
CA ALA A 111 -0.82 10.51 15.54
C ALA A 111 -0.02 9.23 15.85
N PRO A 112 1.12 9.34 16.56
CA PRO A 112 1.93 8.17 16.90
C PRO A 112 1.14 7.22 17.80
N SER A 113 1.15 5.93 17.50
CA SER A 113 0.49 4.90 18.30
C SER A 113 1.19 3.54 18.21
N GLY A 114 0.95 2.68 19.20
CA GLY A 114 1.59 1.37 19.32
C GLY A 114 3.09 1.47 19.63
N LEU A 115 3.46 2.35 20.56
CA LEU A 115 4.83 2.44 21.08
C LEU A 115 5.15 1.14 21.84
N GLN A 116 6.24 0.50 21.48
CA GLN A 116 6.76 -0.69 22.15
C GLN A 116 8.21 -0.45 22.56
N LEU A 117 8.50 -0.72 23.83
CA LEU A 117 9.83 -0.68 24.40
C LEU A 117 10.21 -2.10 24.82
N SER A 118 11.37 -2.56 24.36
CA SER A 118 11.90 -3.89 24.71
C SER A 118 13.40 -3.81 24.87
N THR A 119 14.01 -4.67 25.69
CA THR A 119 15.47 -4.83 25.70
C THR A 119 15.87 -5.74 24.53
N ILE A 120 17.03 -5.50 23.92
CA ILE A 120 17.49 -6.28 22.76
C ILE A 120 17.62 -7.78 23.06
N ASN A 121 17.90 -8.11 24.32
CA ASN A 121 18.05 -9.48 24.83
C ASN A 121 16.76 -10.02 25.44
N SER A 122 15.63 -9.29 25.40
CA SER A 122 14.35 -9.62 26.06
C SER A 122 14.47 -9.88 27.57
N GLN A 123 15.58 -9.49 28.17
CA GLN A 123 15.85 -9.68 29.58
C GLN A 123 15.33 -8.47 30.35
N LEU A 124 14.59 -8.73 31.43
CA LEU A 124 14.05 -7.70 32.32
C LEU A 124 15.00 -7.35 33.48
N THR A 125 16.23 -7.87 33.45
CA THR A 125 17.24 -7.64 34.49
C THR A 125 18.47 -6.99 33.89
N ALA A 126 19.02 -6.01 34.60
CA ALA A 126 20.21 -5.26 34.23
C ALA A 126 21.37 -5.57 35.19
N VAL A 127 22.57 -5.77 34.65
CA VAL A 127 23.79 -5.85 35.46
C VAL A 127 24.38 -4.45 35.59
N LEU A 128 24.73 -4.04 36.81
CA LEU A 128 25.34 -2.73 37.07
C LEU A 128 26.61 -2.54 36.24
N GLY A 129 26.80 -1.32 35.73
CA GLY A 129 27.99 -0.96 34.96
C GLY A 129 28.07 -1.58 33.55
N THR A 130 27.01 -2.23 33.07
CA THR A 130 26.93 -2.77 31.71
C THR A 130 26.04 -1.92 30.80
N ASN A 131 26.34 -1.92 29.49
CA ASN A 131 25.52 -1.25 28.48
C ASN A 131 24.24 -2.06 28.23
N ILE A 132 23.10 -1.47 28.57
CA ILE A 132 21.79 -2.05 28.32
C ILE A 132 21.19 -1.34 27.13
N THR A 133 20.81 -2.12 26.11
CA THR A 133 20.25 -1.59 24.88
C THR A 133 18.75 -1.83 24.84
N PHE A 134 17.99 -0.75 24.80
CA PHE A 134 16.56 -0.71 24.59
C PHE A 134 16.26 -0.52 23.10
N ARG A 135 15.36 -1.33 22.57
CA ARG A 135 14.78 -1.18 21.24
C ARG A 135 13.42 -0.50 21.38
N VAL A 136 13.29 0.64 20.71
CA VAL A 136 12.03 1.37 20.60
C VAL A 136 11.43 1.10 19.23
N ALA A 137 10.20 0.61 19.19
CA ALA A 137 9.44 0.43 17.96
C ALA A 137 8.13 1.23 18.02
N LEU A 138 7.77 1.85 16.90
CA LEU A 138 6.53 2.59 16.76
C LEU A 138 5.73 2.05 15.58
N GLN A 139 4.53 1.53 15.84
CA GLN A 139 3.70 0.91 14.80
C GLN A 139 3.08 1.91 13.83
N LYS A 140 2.62 3.06 14.33
CA LYS A 140 2.04 4.15 13.53
C LYS A 140 2.62 5.48 13.99
N GLY A 141 2.78 6.43 13.07
CA GLY A 141 3.27 7.79 13.37
C GLY A 141 4.30 8.25 12.36
N ASP A 142 4.44 9.55 12.14
CA ASP A 142 5.44 10.10 11.23
C ASP A 142 6.77 10.28 11.96
N SER A 143 7.82 9.58 11.50
CA SER A 143 9.15 9.62 12.12
C SER A 143 9.72 11.04 12.19
N LEU A 144 9.43 11.89 11.20
CA LEU A 144 10.01 13.24 11.11
C LEU A 144 9.41 14.25 12.10
N SER A 145 8.25 13.94 12.70
CA SER A 145 7.56 14.84 13.64
C SER A 145 7.41 14.26 15.04
N THR A 146 7.96 13.06 15.28
CA THR A 146 7.82 12.37 16.56
C THR A 146 9.08 12.57 17.40
N SER A 147 8.89 13.10 18.61
CA SER A 147 9.89 13.10 19.68
C SER A 147 9.52 12.08 20.75
N LEU A 148 10.52 11.44 21.34
CA LEU A 148 10.37 10.52 22.46
C LEU A 148 11.18 11.03 23.64
N HIS A 149 10.52 11.17 24.77
CA HIS A 149 11.16 11.42 26.04
C HIS A 149 11.26 10.11 26.80
N VAL A 150 12.48 9.69 27.14
CA VAL A 150 12.76 8.45 27.89
C VAL A 150 13.30 8.83 29.25
N ASP A 151 12.61 8.39 30.29
CA ASP A 151 13.08 8.45 31.68
C ASP A 151 13.52 7.05 32.11
N PHE A 152 14.77 6.92 32.56
CA PHE A 152 15.35 5.64 32.97
C PHE A 152 15.07 5.28 34.42
N GLY A 153 14.44 6.17 35.21
CA GLY A 153 14.06 5.94 36.61
C GLY A 153 15.19 6.15 37.63
N ASP A 154 16.41 6.46 37.17
CA ASP A 154 17.58 6.77 38.01
C ASP A 154 17.90 8.28 38.05
N GLY A 155 16.94 9.11 37.63
CA GLY A 155 17.08 10.56 37.51
C GLY A 155 17.72 11.02 36.19
N ILE A 156 18.07 10.09 35.30
CA ILE A 156 18.55 10.40 33.94
C ILE A 156 17.37 10.30 32.97
N SER A 157 17.14 11.38 32.23
CA SER A 157 16.14 11.42 31.16
C SER A 157 16.76 11.95 29.87
N VAL A 158 16.42 11.36 28.73
CA VAL A 158 16.94 11.76 27.42
C VAL A 158 15.79 11.92 26.43
N SER A 159 15.83 12.99 25.65
CA SER A 159 14.88 13.25 24.56
C SER A 159 15.51 12.95 23.21
N TYR A 160 14.84 12.09 22.44
CA TYR A 160 15.24 11.72 21.08
C TYR A 160 14.23 12.31 20.08
N SER A 161 14.73 12.73 18.91
CA SER A 161 13.92 13.22 17.79
C SER A 161 14.18 12.36 16.56
N ASN A 162 13.24 12.35 15.61
CA ASN A 162 13.36 11.65 14.32
C ASN A 162 13.39 10.12 14.43
N ILE A 163 12.63 9.56 15.37
CA ILE A 163 12.72 8.11 15.63
C ILE A 163 12.19 7.30 14.47
N SER A 164 12.99 6.35 14.03
CA SER A 164 12.64 5.49 12.90
C SER A 164 11.62 4.42 13.31
N ARG A 165 10.73 4.05 12.38
CA ARG A 165 9.80 2.93 12.57
C ARG A 165 10.49 1.56 12.57
N LEU A 166 11.74 1.49 12.08
CA LEU A 166 12.51 0.25 11.91
C LEU A 166 13.22 -0.20 13.20
N GLY A 167 13.23 0.66 14.21
CA GLY A 167 13.70 0.35 15.55
C GLY A 167 15.00 1.06 15.85
N ASP A 168 14.91 2.14 16.62
CA ASP A 168 16.10 2.81 17.14
C ASP A 168 16.53 2.13 18.44
N SER A 169 17.84 2.05 18.61
CA SER A 169 18.47 1.46 19.80
C SER A 169 18.97 2.56 20.72
N ILE A 170 18.51 2.54 21.96
CA ILE A 170 18.88 3.47 23.02
C ILE A 170 19.70 2.70 24.05
N THR A 171 20.91 3.17 24.35
CA THR A 171 21.79 2.53 25.33
C THR A 171 21.82 3.31 26.64
N HIS A 172 21.81 2.60 27.77
CA HIS A 172 21.93 3.18 29.11
C HIS A 172 22.78 2.29 30.04
N VAL A 173 23.36 2.88 31.08
CA VAL A 173 24.16 2.16 32.08
C VAL A 173 23.69 2.52 33.48
N TYR A 174 23.07 1.57 34.18
CA TYR A 174 22.70 1.73 35.59
C TYR A 174 23.92 1.64 36.50
N ARG A 175 24.07 2.63 37.38
CA ARG A 175 25.18 2.71 38.36
C ARG A 175 24.76 2.36 39.78
N VAL A 176 23.47 2.40 40.07
CA VAL A 176 22.90 2.16 41.39
C VAL A 176 21.94 0.98 41.28
N THR A 177 21.90 0.13 42.30
CA THR A 177 20.92 -0.96 42.39
C THR A 177 19.52 -0.39 42.57
N GLY A 178 18.54 -0.96 41.87
CA GLY A 178 17.17 -0.48 41.85
C GLY A 178 16.19 -1.50 41.24
N ILE A 179 14.96 -1.07 41.02
CA ILE A 179 13.86 -1.86 40.42
C ILE A 179 13.55 -1.31 39.04
#